data_AF-A0A929ESE7-F1
#
_entry.id   AF-A0A929ESE7-F1
#
_cell.length_a   1.000
_cell.length_b   1.000
_cell.length_c   1.000
_cell.angle_alpha   90.00
_cell.angle_beta   90.00
_cell.angle_gamma   90.00
#
_symmetry.space_group_name_H-M   'P 1'
#
loop_
_entity.id
_entity.type
_entity.pdbx_description
1 polymer ?
#
loop_
_entity_poly.entity_id
_entity_poly.type
_entity_poly.pdbx_seq_one_letter_code
_entity_poly.pdbx_strand_id
1 'polypeptide(L)'
;MKVYNESAFETALTETILSGGYQAISPDTFDRERAIFPDKVLTFISATQTKAWEKLEALHGEKTGERVLHDLCKWMDTHGVLTTLRHGFKCYGRTLRAAFFKAAHGLNPELEVRYAANCLG
;
A
#
# COMPACT_ATOMS: atom_id res chain seq x y z
N MET A 1 -18.16 -17.45 28.78
CA MET A 1 -17.17 -17.62 27.70
C MET A 1 -15.78 -17.63 28.35
N LYS A 2 -14.90 -18.60 28.07
CA LYS A 2 -13.57 -18.64 28.70
C LYS A 2 -12.78 -17.40 28.24
N VAL A 3 -12.31 -16.60 29.20
CA VAL A 3 -11.63 -15.31 28.98
C VAL A 3 -10.21 -15.49 28.38
N TYR A 4 -9.65 -16.69 28.46
CA TYR A 4 -8.29 -17.02 28.01
C TYR A 4 -8.32 -18.13 26.95
N ASN A 5 -8.76 -17.79 25.74
CA ASN A 5 -8.60 -18.65 24.56
C ASN A 5 -8.19 -17.81 23.34
N GLU A 6 -7.65 -18.47 22.32
CA GLU A 6 -7.14 -17.80 21.12
C GLU A 6 -8.21 -16.92 20.45
N SER A 7 -9.44 -17.42 20.35
CA SER A 7 -10.55 -16.70 19.73
C SER A 7 -10.90 -15.38 20.46
N ALA A 8 -10.89 -15.36 21.80
CA ALA A 8 -11.12 -14.15 22.57
C ALA A 8 -9.97 -13.14 22.41
N PHE A 9 -8.73 -13.64 22.30
CA PHE A 9 -7.56 -12.82 22.04
C PHE A 9 -7.59 -12.20 20.63
N GLU A 10 -7.82 -13.02 19.59
CA GLU A 10 -7.97 -12.57 18.20
C GLU A 10 -9.07 -11.52 18.06
N THR A 11 -10.20 -11.71 18.74
CA THR A 11 -11.33 -10.77 18.72
C THR A 11 -10.92 -9.43 19.34
N ALA A 12 -10.37 -9.45 20.56
CA ALA A 12 -9.95 -8.23 21.25
C ALA A 12 -8.86 -7.48 20.48
N LEU A 13 -7.91 -8.21 19.87
CA LEU A 13 -6.85 -7.65 19.05
C LEU A 13 -7.40 -7.02 17.77
N THR A 14 -8.30 -7.73 17.07
CA THR A 14 -8.95 -7.25 15.85
C THR A 14 -9.75 -5.98 16.15
N GLU A 15 -10.58 -5.97 17.19
CA GLU A 15 -11.35 -4.79 17.61
C GLU A 15 -10.43 -3.60 17.91
N THR A 16 -9.33 -3.83 18.64
CA THR A 16 -8.37 -2.78 18.99
C THR A 16 -7.69 -2.20 17.73
N ILE A 17 -7.20 -3.06 16.84
CA ILE A 17 -6.45 -2.64 15.65
C ILE A 17 -7.37 -1.91 14.65
N LEU A 18 -8.60 -2.39 14.46
CA LEU A 18 -9.61 -1.72 13.64
C LEU A 18 -9.98 -0.34 14.18
N SER A 19 -10.05 -0.17 15.51
CA SER A 19 -10.25 1.16 16.12
C SER A 19 -9.07 2.11 15.91
N GLY A 20 -7.88 1.57 15.65
CA GLY A 20 -6.63 2.31 15.42
C GLY A 20 -6.39 2.76 13.98
N GLY A 21 -7.39 2.65 13.09
CA GLY A 21 -7.30 3.08 11.69
C GLY A 21 -6.88 2.00 10.70
N TYR A 22 -6.76 0.74 11.14
CA TYR A 22 -6.61 -0.40 10.25
C TYR A 22 -7.97 -0.80 9.67
N GLN A 23 -7.94 -1.44 8.52
CA GLN A 23 -9.10 -1.91 7.79
C GLN A 23 -9.08 -3.43 7.73
N ALA A 24 -10.24 -4.06 7.87
CA ALA A 24 -10.33 -5.49 7.60
C ALA A 24 -10.12 -5.73 6.09
N ILE A 25 -9.05 -6.43 5.74
CA ILE A 25 -8.76 -6.84 4.37
C ILE A 25 -9.05 -8.33 4.25
N SER A 26 -9.83 -8.71 3.23
CA SER A 26 -10.09 -10.12 2.99
C SER A 26 -8.81 -10.84 2.56
N PRO A 27 -8.48 -11.99 3.17
CA PRO A 27 -7.33 -12.80 2.77
C PRO A 27 -7.42 -13.31 1.33
N ASP A 28 -8.62 -13.39 0.75
CA ASP A 28 -8.83 -13.80 -0.64
C ASP A 28 -8.29 -12.79 -1.65
N THR A 29 -8.07 -11.54 -1.21
CA THR A 29 -7.49 -10.48 -2.04
C THR A 29 -5.96 -10.48 -2.04
N PHE A 30 -5.34 -11.37 -1.26
CA PHE A 30 -3.89 -11.53 -1.23
C PHE A 30 -3.42 -12.40 -2.40
N ASP A 31 -2.60 -11.81 -3.26
CA ASP A 31 -1.90 -12.54 -4.32
C ASP A 31 -0.68 -13.24 -3.71
N ARG A 32 -0.76 -14.57 -3.59
CA ARG A 32 0.32 -15.40 -3.01
C ARG A 32 1.56 -15.48 -3.89
N GLU A 33 1.41 -15.37 -5.21
CA GLU A 33 2.55 -15.44 -6.13
C GLU A 33 3.36 -14.14 -6.07
N ARG A 34 2.67 -12.99 -6.04
CA ARG A 34 3.30 -11.67 -5.93
C ARG A 34 3.58 -11.25 -4.49
N ALA A 35 3.05 -11.98 -3.50
CA ALA A 35 3.12 -11.70 -2.07
C ALA A 35 2.63 -10.28 -1.69
N ILE A 36 1.57 -9.80 -2.35
CA ILE A 36 1.00 -8.45 -2.14
C ILE A 36 -0.54 -8.49 -2.22
N PHE A 37 -1.18 -7.37 -1.84
CA PHE A 37 -2.58 -7.09 -2.13
C PHE A 37 -2.67 -6.16 -3.37
N PRO A 38 -2.86 -6.70 -4.59
CA PRO A 38 -2.69 -5.91 -5.82
C PRO A 38 -3.66 -4.73 -5.88
N ASP A 39 -4.93 -4.97 -5.56
CA ASP A 39 -5.98 -3.96 -5.58
C ASP A 39 -5.72 -2.80 -4.61
N LYS A 40 -5.21 -3.12 -3.41
CA LYS A 40 -4.86 -2.11 -2.40
C LYS A 40 -3.68 -1.27 -2.84
N VAL A 41 -2.66 -1.88 -3.43
CA VAL A 41 -1.50 -1.17 -3.98
C VAL A 41 -1.94 -0.22 -5.11
N LEU A 42 -2.77 -0.70 -6.05
CA LEU A 42 -3.23 0.13 -7.17
C LEU A 42 -4.11 1.28 -6.70
N THR A 43 -5.08 1.01 -5.83
CA THR A 43 -5.97 2.03 -5.25
C THR A 43 -5.18 3.08 -4.48
N PHE A 44 -4.17 2.67 -3.70
CA PHE A 44 -3.31 3.59 -2.98
C PHE A 44 -2.51 4.48 -3.94
N ILE A 45 -1.88 3.91 -4.97
CA ILE A 45 -1.06 4.67 -5.92
C ILE A 45 -1.94 5.65 -6.72
N SER A 46 -3.10 5.21 -7.22
CA SER A 46 -3.97 6.07 -8.02
C SER A 46 -4.56 7.22 -7.20
N ALA A 47 -4.94 6.97 -5.95
CA ALA A 47 -5.50 7.98 -5.05
C ALA A 47 -4.45 9.00 -4.55
N THR A 48 -3.22 8.55 -4.27
CA THR A 48 -2.18 9.42 -3.70
C THR A 48 -1.30 10.11 -4.74
N GLN A 49 -1.17 9.52 -5.93
CA GLN A 49 -0.23 9.93 -6.98
C GLN A 49 -0.93 10.09 -8.34
N THR A 50 -2.14 10.67 -8.34
CA THR A 50 -3.03 10.82 -9.51
C THR A 50 -2.31 11.39 -10.73
N LYS A 51 -1.54 12.47 -10.59
CA LYS A 51 -0.79 13.09 -11.70
C LYS A 51 0.22 12.14 -12.37
N ALA A 52 0.81 11.22 -11.61
CA ALA A 52 1.72 10.21 -12.15
C ALA A 52 0.94 9.06 -12.78
N TRP A 53 -0.16 8.65 -12.13
CA TRP A 53 -1.07 7.61 -12.57
C TRP A 53 -1.74 7.95 -13.92
N GLU A 54 -2.33 9.15 -14.08
CA GLU A 54 -2.96 9.61 -15.33
C GLU A 54 -1.98 9.57 -16.51
N LYS A 55 -0.71 9.89 -16.26
CA LYS A 55 0.34 9.83 -17.29
C LYS A 55 0.75 8.41 -17.66
N LEU A 56 0.61 7.46 -16.74
CA LEU A 56 0.82 6.04 -17.04
C LEU A 56 -0.39 5.47 -17.77
N GLU A 57 -1.61 5.86 -17.38
CA GLU A 57 -2.84 5.54 -18.10
C GLU A 57 -2.83 6.07 -19.54
N ALA A 58 -2.35 7.29 -19.77
CA ALA A 58 -2.20 7.83 -21.12
C ALA A 58 -1.26 6.99 -22.03
N LEU A 59 -0.34 6.22 -21.43
CA LEU A 59 0.61 5.37 -22.17
C LEU A 59 0.15 3.91 -22.31
N HIS A 60 -0.51 3.37 -21.28
CA HIS A 60 -0.81 1.94 -21.17
C HIS A 60 -2.30 1.61 -21.08
N GLY A 61 -3.17 2.60 -20.89
CA GLY A 61 -4.61 2.44 -20.73
C GLY A 61 -4.95 1.42 -19.64
N GLU A 62 -5.79 0.45 -19.98
CA GLU A 62 -6.23 -0.62 -19.09
C GLU A 62 -5.08 -1.50 -18.57
N LYS A 63 -3.92 -1.53 -19.25
CA LYS A 63 -2.75 -2.33 -18.83
C LYS A 63 -1.89 -1.63 -17.77
N THR A 64 -2.24 -0.40 -17.37
CA THR A 64 -1.47 0.39 -16.41
C THR A 64 -1.30 -0.32 -15.08
N GLY A 65 -2.38 -0.88 -14.53
CA GLY A 65 -2.36 -1.57 -13.25
C GLY A 65 -1.39 -2.75 -13.24
N GLU A 66 -1.56 -3.68 -14.18
CA GLU A 66 -0.68 -4.84 -14.33
C GLU A 66 0.79 -4.45 -14.52
N ARG A 67 1.04 -3.37 -15.28
CA ARG A 67 2.40 -2.92 -15.51
C ARG A 67 3.05 -2.32 -14.27
N VAL A 68 2.31 -1.53 -13.50
CA VAL A 68 2.77 -0.97 -12.23
C VAL A 68 3.07 -2.08 -11.23
N LEU A 69 2.20 -3.10 -11.14
CA LEU A 69 2.40 -4.26 -10.26
C LEU A 69 3.62 -5.08 -10.67
N HIS A 70 3.81 -5.31 -11.97
CA HIS A 70 5.00 -5.99 -12.48
C HIS A 70 6.29 -5.25 -12.09
N ASP A 71 6.35 -3.93 -12.32
CA ASP A 71 7.55 -3.14 -12.02
C ASP A 71 7.78 -3.02 -10.49
N LEU A 72 6.71 -3.00 -9.69
CA LEU A 72 6.81 -3.07 -8.23
C LEU A 72 7.42 -4.40 -7.77
N CYS A 73 6.88 -5.54 -8.20
CA CYS A 73 7.38 -6.86 -7.81
C CYS A 73 8.84 -7.03 -8.21
N LYS A 74 9.17 -6.71 -9.46
CA LYS A 74 10.55 -6.75 -9.95
C LYS A 74 11.50 -5.87 -9.13
N TRP A 75 11.04 -4.70 -8.71
CA TRP A 75 11.84 -3.80 -7.89
C TRP A 75 12.06 -4.38 -6.49
N MET A 76 11.02 -4.96 -5.87
CA MET A 76 11.12 -5.65 -4.58
C MET A 76 12.07 -6.84 -4.64
N ASP A 77 12.01 -7.65 -5.70
CA ASP A 77 12.90 -8.80 -5.89
C ASP A 77 14.37 -8.36 -6.02
N THR A 78 14.61 -7.20 -6.63
CA THR A 78 15.97 -6.71 -6.91
C THR A 78 16.58 -5.93 -5.73
N HIS A 79 15.78 -5.08 -5.05
CA HIS A 79 16.27 -4.12 -4.06
C HIS A 79 15.76 -4.39 -2.64
N GLY A 80 14.81 -5.32 -2.48
CA GLY A 80 14.17 -5.63 -1.22
C GLY A 80 12.99 -4.72 -0.87
N VAL A 81 12.00 -5.28 -0.17
CA VAL A 81 10.75 -4.61 0.23
C VAL A 81 11.00 -3.33 1.03
N LEU A 82 11.96 -3.34 1.96
CA LEU A 82 12.25 -2.17 2.79
C LEU A 82 12.73 -0.97 1.97
N THR A 83 13.61 -1.23 0.99
CA THR A 83 14.11 -0.20 0.08
C THR A 83 12.98 0.37 -0.77
N THR A 84 12.11 -0.50 -1.28
CA THR A 84 10.91 -0.14 -2.04
C THR A 84 9.97 0.76 -1.24
N LEU A 85 9.71 0.44 0.03
CA LEU A 85 8.84 1.25 0.87
C LEU A 85 9.46 2.62 1.16
N ARG A 86 10.76 2.67 1.51
CA ARG A 86 11.44 3.92 1.87
C ARG A 86 11.61 4.90 0.70
N HIS A 87 11.98 4.38 -0.47
CA HIS A 87 12.39 5.21 -1.60
C HIS A 87 11.40 5.18 -2.77
N GLY A 88 10.46 4.22 -2.78
CA GLY A 88 9.62 3.93 -3.93
C GLY A 88 10.31 3.03 -4.96
N PHE A 89 9.67 2.90 -6.11
CA PHE A 89 10.15 2.13 -7.26
C PHE A 89 9.95 2.93 -8.55
N LYS A 90 10.69 2.56 -9.60
CA LYS A 90 10.59 3.22 -10.91
C LYS A 90 9.63 2.47 -11.83
N CYS A 91 8.69 3.20 -12.41
CA CYS A 91 7.80 2.74 -13.48
C CYS A 91 7.83 3.77 -14.61
N TYR A 92 8.32 3.39 -15.80
CA TYR A 92 8.45 4.27 -16.98
C TYR A 92 9.01 5.66 -16.70
N GLY A 93 10.16 5.71 -16.02
CA GLY A 93 10.85 6.97 -15.71
C GLY A 93 10.18 7.81 -14.60
N ARG A 94 9.08 7.33 -14.01
CA ARG A 94 8.41 7.94 -12.85
C ARG A 94 8.73 7.16 -11.60
N THR A 95 8.90 7.86 -10.48
CA THR A 95 9.05 7.22 -9.17
C THR A 95 7.68 7.15 -8.51
N LEU A 96 7.22 5.94 -8.24
CA LEU A 96 5.98 5.66 -7.51
C LEU A 96 6.32 5.19 -6.11
N ARG A 97 5.44 5.49 -5.15
CA ARG A 97 5.56 5.07 -3.75
C ARG A 97 4.42 4.15 -3.38
N ALA A 98 4.73 3.09 -2.62
CA ALA A 98 3.76 2.15 -2.07
C ALA A 98 3.33 2.51 -0.62
N ALA A 99 4.02 3.44 0.02
CA ALA A 99 3.66 4.01 1.32
C ALA A 99 4.26 5.41 1.48
N PHE A 100 3.64 6.24 2.31
CA PHE A 100 4.24 7.47 2.81
C PHE A 100 4.61 7.30 4.29
N PHE A 101 5.63 8.00 4.75
CA PHE A 101 6.03 7.99 6.16
C PHE A 101 5.70 9.34 6.78
N LYS A 102 5.40 9.33 8.08
CA LYS A 102 5.10 10.54 8.85
C LYS A 102 6.24 11.54 8.70
N ALA A 103 5.90 12.80 8.42
CA ALA A 103 6.91 13.83 8.26
C ALA A 103 7.61 14.10 9.60
N ALA A 104 8.91 14.38 9.57
CA ALA A 104 9.68 14.74 10.78
C ALA A 104 9.18 16.07 11.39
N HIS A 105 8.62 16.96 10.56
CA HIS A 105 8.10 18.26 10.95
C HIS A 105 6.75 18.52 10.27
N GLY A 106 5.77 19.03 11.01
CA GLY A 106 4.41 19.33 10.52
C GLY A 106 4.29 20.51 9.55
N LEU A 107 5.40 20.92 8.93
CA LEU A 107 5.45 22.05 7.99
C LEU A 107 4.87 21.71 6.62
N ASN A 108 4.65 20.42 6.32
CA ASN A 108 4.12 19.99 5.02
C ASN A 108 2.77 19.26 5.19
N PRO A 109 1.64 19.99 5.10
CA PRO A 109 0.31 19.40 5.24
C PRO A 109 0.00 18.36 4.16
N GLU A 110 0.59 18.45 2.97
CA GLU A 110 0.41 17.43 1.92
C GLU A 110 1.01 16.07 2.32
N LEU A 111 2.12 16.06 3.06
CA LEU A 111 2.73 14.81 3.51
C LEU A 111 1.88 14.13 4.59
N GLU A 112 1.25 14.90 5.46
CA GLU A 112 0.33 14.36 6.47
C GLU A 112 -0.92 13.76 5.82
N VAL A 113 -1.49 14.43 4.81
CA VAL A 113 -2.62 13.89 4.04
C VAL A 113 -2.23 12.58 3.33
N ARG A 114 -1.04 12.54 2.71
CA ARG A 114 -0.54 11.33 2.04
C ARG A 114 -0.22 10.20 3.02
N TYR A 115 0.28 10.52 4.21
CA TYR A 115 0.52 9.56 5.28
C TYR A 115 -0.80 8.98 5.80
N ALA A 116 -1.81 9.82 6.01
CA ALA A 116 -3.15 9.39 6.42
C ALA A 116 -3.85 8.53 5.35
N ALA A 117 -3.46 8.66 4.08
CA ALA A 117 -3.97 7.84 2.99
C ALA A 117 -3.33 6.44 2.90
N ASN A 118 -2.35 6.10 3.77
CA ASN A 118 -1.78 4.76 3.81
C ASN A 118 -2.86 3.71 4.13
N CYS A 119 -2.87 2.61 3.37
CA CYS A 119 -3.71 1.46 3.67
C CYS A 119 -3.03 0.59 4.73
N LEU A 120 -3.64 0.52 5.91
CA LEU A 120 -3.26 -0.38 7.00
C LEU A 120 -4.35 -1.43 7.13
N GLY A 121 -3.99 -2.72 7.17
CA GLY A 121 -4.95 -3.82 7.31
C GLY A 121 -4.26 -5.16 7.49
#